data_AF-A0A3C1K166-F1
#
_entry.id   AF-A0A3C1K166-F1
#
_cell.length_a   1.000
_cell.length_b   1.000
_cell.length_c   1.000
_cell.angle_alpha   90.00
_cell.angle_beta   90.00
_cell.angle_gamma   90.00
#
_symmetry.space_group_name_H-M   'P 1'
#
loop_
_entity.id
_entity.type
_entity.pdbx_description
1 polymer ?
#
loop_
_entity_poly.entity_id
_entity_poly.type
_entity_poly.pdbx_seq_one_letter_code
_entity_poly.pdbx_strand_id
1 'polypeptide(L)' 'MLTKHHLSKIKEKLPNKYVTELMKRLNNPEISKGLVYAVMNGNKEDYYGIVNAAIMWGIEIEHEKRKMLKKAGLNE' A
#
# COMPACT_ATOMS: atom_id res chain seq x y z
N MET A 1 3.80 -1.79 17.17
CA MET A 1 4.37 -0.80 16.23
C MET A 1 4.84 -1.55 14.98
N LEU A 2 4.44 -1.14 13.77
CA LEU A 2 4.94 -1.77 12.54
C LEU A 2 6.40 -1.38 12.33
N THR A 3 7.27 -2.37 12.13
CA THR A 3 8.70 -2.14 11.92
C THR A 3 8.96 -1.65 10.49
N LYS A 4 10.07 -0.94 10.27
CA LYS A 4 10.51 -0.52 8.92
C LYS A 4 10.58 -1.70 7.94
N HIS A 5 10.90 -2.89 8.44
CA HIS A 5 10.90 -4.12 7.66
C HIS A 5 9.48 -4.51 7.16
N HIS A 6 8.45 -4.41 8.00
CA HIS A 6 7.07 -4.67 7.59
C HIS A 6 6.58 -3.66 6.54
N LEU A 7 6.91 -2.37 6.72
CA LEU A 7 6.57 -1.32 5.76
C LEU A 7 7.26 -1.54 4.40
N SER A 8 8.50 -2.04 4.40
CA SER A 8 9.19 -2.40 3.17
C SER A 8 8.44 -3.48 2.39
N LYS A 9 8.00 -4.55 3.06
CA LYS A 9 7.22 -5.63 2.44
C LYS A 9 5.90 -5.16 1.86
N ILE A 10 5.24 -4.21 2.52
CA ILE A 10 4.02 -3.60 2.01
C ILE A 10 4.33 -2.83 0.72
N LYS A 11 5.39 -1.99 0.71
CA LYS A 11 5.80 -1.20 -0.47
C LYS A 11 6.11 -2.08 -1.68
N GLU A 12 6.70 -3.26 -1.49
CA GLU A 12 7.01 -4.20 -2.58
C GLU A 12 5.75 -4.70 -3.32
N LYS A 13 4.61 -4.75 -2.64
CA LYS A 13 3.33 -5.16 -3.23
C LYS A 13 2.60 -4.02 -3.93
N LEU A 14 2.96 -2.78 -3.62
CA LEU A 14 2.32 -1.58 -4.15
C LEU A 14 3.03 -1.08 -5.42
N PRO A 15 2.32 -0.39 -6.32
CA PRO A 15 2.95 0.16 -7.53
C PRO A 15 3.91 1.32 -7.19
N ASN A 16 4.87 1.63 -8.07
CA ASN A 16 5.84 2.72 -7.86
C ASN A 16 5.22 4.08 -7.52
N LYS A 17 4.01 4.35 -8.02
CA LYS A 17 3.24 5.58 -7.74
C LYS A 17 2.35 5.51 -6.49
N TYR A 18 2.62 4.59 -5.56
CA TYR A 18 1.77 4.29 -4.41
C TYR A 18 1.45 5.51 -3.54
N VAL A 19 2.38 6.47 -3.41
CA VAL A 19 2.17 7.68 -2.60
C VAL A 19 0.97 8.49 -3.10
N THR A 20 0.92 8.80 -4.40
CA THR A 20 -0.17 9.58 -4.99
C THR A 20 -1.49 8.82 -4.97
N GLU A 21 -1.45 7.51 -5.19
CA GLU A 21 -2.65 6.67 -5.21
C GLU A 21 -3.21 6.41 -3.80
N LEU A 22 -2.35 6.25 -2.79
CA LEU A 22 -2.77 6.19 -1.39
C LEU A 22 -3.45 7.48 -0.96
N MET A 23 -2.91 8.63 -1.33
CA MET A 23 -3.57 9.91 -1.06
C MET A 23 -4.98 9.99 -1.66
N LYS A 24 -5.15 9.56 -2.91
CA LYS A 24 -6.46 9.51 -3.57
C LYS A 24 -7.42 8.55 -2.85
N ARG A 25 -6.93 7.37 -2.47
CA ARG A 25 -7.71 6.34 -1.77
C ARG A 25 -8.15 6.79 -0.38
N LEU A 26 -7.29 7.49 0.34
CA LEU A 26 -7.59 8.06 1.65
C LEU A 26 -8.51 9.28 1.55
N ASN A 27 -8.54 9.95 0.39
CA ASN A 27 -9.40 11.08 0.08
C ASN A 27 -9.48 12.13 1.20
N ASN A 28 -8.33 12.46 1.79
CA ASN A 28 -8.24 13.39 2.91
C ASN A 28 -7.28 14.54 2.56
N PRO A 29 -7.75 15.80 2.55
CA PRO A 29 -6.93 16.97 2.20
C PRO A 29 -5.79 17.25 3.19
N GLU A 30 -5.87 16.75 4.43
CA GLU A 30 -4.81 16.89 5.44
C GLU A 30 -3.62 15.95 5.19
N ILE A 31 -3.81 14.92 4.34
CA ILE A 31 -2.77 13.95 4.04
C ILE A 31 -1.94 14.44 2.85
N SER A 32 -0.71 14.86 3.13
CA SER A 32 0.24 15.28 2.12
C SER A 32 1.10 14.10 1.60
N LYS A 33 1.72 14.26 0.42
CA LYS A 33 2.68 13.29 -0.13
C LYS A 33 3.82 13.02 0.85
N GLY A 34 4.32 14.08 1.50
CA GLY A 34 5.40 13.99 2.48
C GLY A 34 5.00 13.17 3.71
N LEU A 35 3.75 13.31 4.16
CA LEU A 35 3.22 12.54 5.28
C LEU A 35 3.14 11.05 4.94
N VAL A 36 2.55 10.70 3.79
CA VAL A 36 2.49 9.30 3.33
C VAL A 36 3.88 8.72 3.20
N TYR A 37 4.83 9.46 2.62
CA TYR A 37 6.21 9.01 2.50
C TYR A 37 6.89 8.80 3.86
N ALA A 38 6.69 9.71 4.82
CA ALA A 38 7.26 9.60 6.15
C ALA A 38 6.71 8.38 6.89
N VAL A 39 5.40 8.15 6.83
CA VAL A 39 4.74 6.99 7.44
C VAL A 39 5.21 5.69 6.80
N MET A 40 5.20 5.60 5.46
CA MET A 40 5.58 4.38 4.72
C MET A 40 7.07 4.04 4.80
N ASN A 41 7.93 4.96 5.24
CA ASN A 41 9.34 4.70 5.54
C ASN A 41 9.63 4.53 7.03
N GLY A 42 8.60 4.57 7.89
CA GLY A 42 8.73 4.44 9.34
C GLY A 42 9.48 5.59 9.99
N ASN A 43 9.42 6.78 9.38
CA ASN A 43 9.93 8.02 9.94
C ASN A 43 8.85 8.76 10.75
N LYS A 44 7.58 8.35 10.62
CA LYS A 44 6.45 8.87 11.38
C LYS A 44 5.49 7.72 11.73
N GLU A 45 4.79 7.86 12.84
CA GLU A 45 3.74 6.93 13.24
C GLU A 45 2.57 6.93 12.24
N ASP A 46 1.80 5.84 12.22
CA ASP A 46 0.64 5.75 11.34
C ASP A 46 -0.35 6.88 11.62
N TYR A 47 -0.81 7.52 10.56
CA TYR A 47 -1.69 8.68 10.62
C TYR A 47 -2.85 8.46 9.65
N TYR A 48 -4.08 8.68 10.12
CA TYR A 48 -5.31 8.42 9.36
C TYR A 48 -5.38 7.02 8.71
N GLY A 49 -4.70 6.01 9.27
CA GLY A 49 -4.72 4.65 8.73
C GLY A 49 -4.02 4.52 7.38
N ILE A 50 -3.02 5.35 7.06
CA ILE A 50 -2.20 5.24 5.84
C ILE A 50 -1.65 3.82 5.69
N VAL A 51 -1.15 3.24 6.79
CA VAL A 51 -0.58 1.89 6.75
C VAL A 51 -1.65 0.84 6.51
N ASN A 52 -2.82 0.97 7.15
CA ASN A 52 -3.94 0.06 6.93
C ASN A 52 -4.44 0.12 5.47
N ALA A 53 -4.57 1.32 4.90
CA ALA A 53 -4.95 1.51 3.50
C ALA A 53 -3.93 0.88 2.54
N ALA A 54 -2.64 1.00 2.85
CA ALA A 54 -1.55 0.37 2.10
C ALA A 54 -1.61 -1.16 2.17
N ILE A 55 -1.89 -1.73 3.35
CA ILE A 55 -2.04 -3.19 3.53
C ILE A 55 -3.24 -3.70 2.72
N MET A 56 -4.42 -3.08 2.88
CA MET A 56 -5.62 -3.50 2.16
C MET A 56 -5.42 -3.43 0.66
N TRP A 57 -4.78 -2.37 0.16
CA TRP A 57 -4.49 -2.24 -1.26
C TRP A 57 -3.51 -3.32 -1.76
N GLY A 58 -2.47 -3.63 -0.99
CA GLY A 58 -1.55 -4.73 -1.32
C GLY A 58 -2.27 -6.06 -1.48
N ILE A 59 -3.23 -6.35 -0.59
CA ILE A 59 -4.06 -7.56 -0.64
C ILE A 59 -4.95 -7.57 -1.90
N GLU A 60 -5.57 -6.44 -2.26
CA GLU A 60 -6.37 -6.31 -3.49
C GLU A 60 -5.54 -6.62 -4.74
N ILE A 61 -4.31 -6.08 -4.82
CA ILE A 61 -3.41 -6.32 -5.95
C ILE A 61 -3.08 -7.81 -6.08
N GLU A 62 -2.77 -8.49 -4.97
CA GLU A 62 -2.50 -9.93 -4.98
C GLU A 62 -3.73 -10.75 -5.40
N HIS A 63 -4.91 -10.36 -4.92
CA HIS A 63 -6.16 -11.03 -5.28
C HIS A 63 -6.47 -10.89 -6.77
N GLU A 64 -6.30 -9.70 -7.34
CA GLU A 64 -6.48 -9.46 -8.77
C GLU A 64 -5.45 -10.22 -9.61
N LYS A 65 -4.17 -10.27 -9.19
CA LYS A 65 -3.16 -11.12 -9.84
C LYS A 65 -3.56 -12.59 -9.88
N ARG A 66 -4.03 -13.14 -8.75
CA ARG A 66 -4.49 -14.53 -8.68
C ARG A 66 -5.69 -14.80 -9.60
N LYS A 67 -6.65 -13.87 -9.67
CA LYS A 67 -7.78 -13.97 -10.63
C LYS A 67 -7.30 -13.99 -12.07
N MET A 68 -6.34 -13.14 -12.43
CA MET A 68 -5.77 -13.09 -13.78
C MET A 68 -5.06 -14.38 -14.15
N LEU A 69 -4.25 -14.93 -13.24
CA LEU A 69 -3.56 -16.22 -13.45
C LEU A 69 -4.57 -17.36 -13.65
N LYS A 70 -5.60 -17.44 -12.78
CA LYS A 70 -6.68 -18.42 -12.91
C LYS A 70 -7.43 -18.29 -14.25
N LYS A 71 -7.70 -17.05 -14.69
CA LYS A 71 -8.36 -16.79 -15.99
C LYS A 71 -7.47 -17.16 -17.18
N ALA A 72 -6.15 -17.04 -17.03
CA ALA A 72 -5.18 -17.44 -18.05
C ALA A 72 -4.94 -18.96 -18.13
N GLY A 73 -5.58 -19.76 -17.27
CA GLY A 73 -5.34 -21.21 -17.20
C GLY A 73 -3.96 -21.59 -16.67
N LEU A 74 -3.22 -20.63 -16.12
CA LEU A 74 -1.94 -20.86 -15.46
C LEU A 74 -2.26 -21.26 -14.01
N ASN A 75 -2.37 -22.57 -13.77
CA ASN A 75 -2.33 -23.10 -12.41
C ASN A 75 -0.85 -23.13 -11.97
N GLU A 76 -0.56 -22.53 -10.82
CA GLU A 76 0.69 -22.76 -10.07
C GLU A 76 0.85 -24.23 -9.68
#